data_AF-A0A7S0DND1-F1
#
_entry.id   AF-A0A7S0DND1-F1
#
_cell.length_a   1.000
_cell.length_b   1.000
_cell.length_c   1.000
_cell.angle_alpha   90.00
_cell.angle_beta   90.00
_cell.angle_gamma   90.00
#
_symmetry.space_group_name_H-M   'P 1'
#
loop_
_entity.id
_entity.type
_entity.pdbx_description
1 polymer ?
#
loop_
_entity_poly.entity_id
_entity_poly.type
_entity_poly.pdbx_seq_one_letter_code
_entity_poly.pdbx_strand_id
1 'polypeptide(L)'
;TMPTITAMIPLAIFFGLAAAIDNGKGLTPPMGWRSWNLYGDNVSQDLLESIMDAMVVRKRLVNGVPTSLCDLGYCDVGLDDAWQECGSYGKDKYTYHEETGAPVVNTTRFPNMSGMVEHAHNLNLTAGFYYNNCICQDHCGTHVSSNETVTKCYEGDVYAFRSWGFDSVKLDACGDQYDLDVWADLFNQTGEAVMIENCHWGDTKPTKEWCPFNIYRTSVDVRAQYGSILYNLGSVQEYSEKN
;
A
#
# COMPACT_ATOMS: atom_id res chain seq x y z
N THR A 1 18.24 -7.40 68.54
CA THR A 1 17.47 -6.59 67.56
C THR A 1 18.00 -6.92 66.18
N MET A 2 17.31 -7.80 65.44
CA MET A 2 17.70 -8.17 64.06
C MET A 2 17.20 -7.10 63.09
N PRO A 3 17.99 -6.72 62.06
CA PRO A 3 17.52 -5.80 61.04
C PRO A 3 16.66 -6.56 60.01
N THR A 4 15.47 -6.06 59.75
CA THR A 4 14.59 -6.52 58.68
C THR A 4 15.14 -5.99 57.36
N ILE A 5 15.58 -6.89 56.47
CA ILE A 5 15.93 -6.54 55.08
C ILE A 5 14.64 -6.63 54.26
N THR A 6 14.12 -5.48 53.85
CA THR A 6 12.98 -5.41 52.93
C THR A 6 13.49 -5.62 51.52
N ALA A 7 13.20 -6.79 50.92
CA ALA A 7 13.48 -7.05 49.52
C ALA A 7 12.50 -6.25 48.64
N MET A 8 13.00 -5.32 47.83
CA MET A 8 12.21 -4.71 46.76
C MET A 8 12.13 -5.69 45.59
N ILE A 9 10.92 -6.15 45.27
CA ILE A 9 10.62 -6.89 44.05
C ILE A 9 10.41 -5.85 42.93
N PRO A 10 11.20 -5.84 41.85
CA PRO A 10 10.94 -4.95 40.73
C PRO A 10 9.65 -5.39 40.05
N LEU A 11 8.68 -4.47 39.99
CA LEU A 11 7.45 -4.66 39.23
C LEU A 11 7.79 -4.55 37.74
N ALA A 12 7.97 -5.69 37.08
CA ALA A 12 8.11 -5.73 35.63
C ALA A 12 6.76 -5.32 35.01
N ILE A 13 6.68 -4.11 34.50
CA ILE A 13 5.56 -3.65 33.68
C ILE A 13 5.68 -4.39 32.35
N PHE A 14 4.92 -5.48 32.20
CA PHE A 14 4.70 -6.11 30.90
C PHE A 14 3.79 -5.17 30.10
N PHE A 15 4.38 -4.26 29.34
CA PHE A 15 3.68 -3.66 28.20
C PHE A 15 3.32 -4.83 27.28
N GLY A 16 2.03 -5.03 27.05
CA GLY A 16 1.60 -5.99 26.04
C GLY A 16 2.15 -5.53 24.70
N LEU A 17 3.12 -6.24 24.15
CA LEU A 17 3.63 -5.99 22.81
C LEU A 17 2.47 -6.17 21.84
N ALA A 18 2.11 -5.12 21.12
CA ALA A 18 1.25 -5.24 19.96
C ALA A 18 2.08 -5.89 18.84
N ALA A 19 1.55 -6.95 18.23
CA ALA A 19 2.19 -7.58 17.09
C ALA A 19 1.76 -6.83 15.83
N ALA A 20 2.67 -6.00 15.31
CA ALA A 20 2.55 -5.36 14.02
C ALA A 20 3.80 -5.66 13.18
N ILE A 21 3.67 -5.54 11.86
CA ILE A 21 4.80 -5.65 10.96
C ILE A 21 5.85 -4.60 11.32
N ASP A 22 6.99 -5.05 11.85
CA ASP A 22 8.10 -4.20 12.24
C ASP A 22 9.21 -4.28 11.19
N ASN A 23 8.90 -3.74 10.00
CA ASN A 23 9.82 -3.71 8.86
C ASN A 23 10.52 -2.34 8.71
N GLY A 24 10.43 -1.47 9.72
CA GLY A 24 11.02 -0.12 9.70
C GLY A 24 10.31 0.89 8.78
N LYS A 25 9.14 0.57 8.22
CA LYS A 25 8.30 1.48 7.43
C LYS A 25 7.11 1.98 8.25
N GLY A 26 6.48 3.08 7.81
CA GLY A 26 5.27 3.61 8.44
C GLY A 26 5.46 4.11 9.89
N LEU A 27 6.68 4.48 10.29
CA LEU A 27 6.97 5.00 11.63
C LEU A 27 6.21 6.31 11.95
N THR A 28 5.87 7.05 10.90
CA THR A 28 4.92 8.16 10.93
C THR A 28 3.88 7.93 9.83
N PRO A 29 2.68 8.52 9.94
CA PRO A 29 1.69 8.47 8.87
C PRO A 29 2.32 8.90 7.53
N PRO A 30 2.18 8.12 6.45
CA PRO A 30 2.79 8.47 5.18
C PRO A 30 2.13 9.73 4.61
N MET A 31 2.95 10.53 3.96
CA MET A 31 2.54 11.80 3.34
C MET A 31 2.91 11.75 1.86
N GLY A 32 1.92 11.94 1.00
CA GLY A 32 2.11 11.82 -0.44
C GLY A 32 0.88 12.21 -1.24
N TRP A 33 0.86 11.74 -2.48
CA TRP A 33 -0.22 11.93 -3.44
C TRP A 33 -0.59 10.59 -4.07
N ARG A 34 -1.85 10.42 -4.48
CA ARG A 34 -2.30 9.21 -5.19
C ARG A 34 -3.32 9.56 -6.28
N SER A 35 -3.32 8.79 -7.38
CA SER A 35 -4.05 9.12 -8.61
C SER A 35 -5.58 9.10 -8.52
N TRP A 36 -6.16 8.19 -7.74
CA TRP A 36 -7.57 7.78 -7.85
C TRP A 36 -8.60 8.91 -7.80
N ASN A 37 -8.55 9.75 -6.76
CA ASN A 37 -9.63 10.72 -6.49
C ASN A 37 -9.80 11.80 -7.56
N LEU A 38 -8.76 12.05 -8.37
CA LEU A 38 -8.81 13.04 -9.45
C LEU A 38 -8.86 12.39 -10.82
N TYR A 39 -8.06 11.34 -11.04
CA TYR A 39 -7.84 10.79 -12.38
C TYR A 39 -8.62 9.50 -12.64
N GLY A 40 -9.08 8.78 -11.61
CA GLY A 40 -9.76 7.50 -11.78
C GLY A 40 -8.96 6.56 -12.67
N ASP A 41 -9.59 6.07 -13.75
CA ASP A 41 -9.00 5.18 -14.73
C ASP A 41 -8.15 5.88 -15.81
N ASN A 42 -8.08 7.20 -15.79
CA ASN A 42 -7.32 8.01 -16.74
C ASN A 42 -5.90 8.30 -16.23
N VAL A 43 -5.12 7.23 -16.08
CA VAL A 43 -3.71 7.26 -15.64
C VAL A 43 -2.77 6.73 -16.71
N SER A 44 -1.56 7.27 -16.74
CA SER A 44 -0.47 6.85 -17.62
C SER A 44 0.87 7.20 -16.99
N GLN A 45 1.95 6.59 -17.48
CA GLN A 45 3.31 6.91 -17.06
C GLN A 45 3.62 8.40 -17.17
N ASP A 46 3.36 9.02 -18.33
CA ASP A 46 3.58 10.46 -18.55
C ASP A 46 2.83 11.33 -17.52
N LEU A 47 1.61 10.94 -17.16
CA LEU A 47 0.85 11.66 -16.13
C LEU A 47 1.55 11.55 -14.78
N LEU A 48 1.93 10.34 -14.37
CA LEU A 48 2.57 10.09 -13.07
C LEU A 48 3.92 10.83 -12.98
N GLU A 49 4.76 10.77 -14.02
CA GLU A 49 6.02 11.51 -14.09
C GLU A 49 5.80 13.03 -14.01
N SER A 50 4.77 13.56 -14.68
CA SER A 50 4.44 15.00 -14.57
C SER A 50 3.99 15.42 -13.17
N ILE A 51 3.32 14.52 -12.43
CA ILE A 51 2.97 14.75 -11.03
C ILE A 51 4.22 14.71 -10.16
N MET A 52 5.10 13.72 -10.35
CA MET A 52 6.38 13.64 -9.64
C MET A 52 7.21 14.92 -9.79
N ASP A 53 7.34 15.43 -11.02
CA ASP A 53 7.99 16.72 -11.28
C ASP A 53 7.33 17.86 -10.50
N ALA A 54 5.99 17.90 -10.48
CA ALA A 54 5.24 18.94 -9.77
C ALA A 54 5.41 18.86 -8.24
N MET A 55 5.60 17.66 -7.66
CA MET A 55 5.76 17.47 -6.21
C MET A 55 7.01 18.17 -5.66
N VAL A 56 8.07 18.29 -6.46
CA VAL A 56 9.36 18.88 -6.06
C VAL A 56 9.52 20.36 -6.46
N VAL A 57 8.53 20.94 -7.14
CA VAL A 57 8.58 22.32 -7.61
C VAL A 57 8.41 23.32 -6.45
N ARG A 58 9.41 24.20 -6.27
CA ARG A 58 9.43 25.26 -5.24
C ARG A 58 8.86 26.60 -5.72
N LYS A 59 7.66 26.58 -6.33
CA LYS A 59 7.01 27.81 -6.84
C LYS A 59 6.21 28.58 -5.79
N ARG A 60 5.78 27.93 -4.70
CA ARG A 60 4.98 28.55 -3.63
C ARG A 60 5.88 28.94 -2.47
N LEU A 61 5.52 30.02 -1.78
CA LEU A 61 6.20 30.45 -0.56
C LEU A 61 5.46 29.91 0.66
N VAL A 62 6.17 29.26 1.58
CA VAL A 62 5.70 28.94 2.93
C VAL A 62 6.54 29.74 3.91
N ASN A 63 5.92 30.66 4.65
CA ASN A 63 6.62 31.57 5.56
C ASN A 63 7.77 32.36 4.89
N GLY A 64 7.61 32.73 3.62
CA GLY A 64 8.61 33.48 2.84
C GLY A 64 9.72 32.64 2.20
N VAL A 65 9.71 31.32 2.37
CA VAL A 65 10.70 30.40 1.77
C VAL A 65 10.06 29.68 0.57
N PRO A 66 10.71 29.62 -0.61
CA PRO A 66 10.28 28.76 -1.71
C PRO A 66 10.28 27.29 -1.28
N THR A 67 9.11 26.65 -1.33
CA THR A 67 8.87 25.34 -0.72
C THR A 67 8.02 24.48 -1.67
N SER A 68 8.44 23.24 -1.86
CA SER A 68 7.73 22.20 -2.62
C SER A 68 6.82 21.37 -1.69
N LEU A 69 6.00 20.48 -2.25
CA LEU A 69 5.23 19.55 -1.43
C LEU A 69 6.13 18.53 -0.74
N CYS A 70 7.17 18.05 -1.42
CA CYS A 70 8.13 17.13 -0.82
C CYS A 70 8.97 17.80 0.29
N ASP A 71 9.31 19.09 0.20
CA ASP A 71 9.95 19.81 1.33
C ASP A 71 9.06 19.85 2.59
N LEU A 72 7.75 19.68 2.44
CA LEU A 72 6.78 19.58 3.53
C LEU A 72 6.52 18.13 3.98
N GLY A 73 7.22 17.16 3.41
CA GLY A 73 7.11 15.73 3.72
C GLY A 73 6.25 14.91 2.74
N TYR A 74 5.55 15.54 1.79
CA TYR A 74 4.76 14.83 0.79
C TYR A 74 5.68 14.34 -0.34
N CYS A 75 6.46 13.29 -0.08
CA CYS A 75 7.46 12.78 -1.02
C CYS A 75 7.10 11.44 -1.67
N ASP A 76 5.89 10.92 -1.43
CA ASP A 76 5.40 9.69 -2.07
C ASP A 76 4.40 10.01 -3.18
N VAL A 77 4.53 9.33 -4.33
CA VAL A 77 3.59 9.39 -5.46
C VAL A 77 3.07 7.99 -5.76
N GLY A 78 1.80 7.74 -5.45
CA GLY A 78 1.13 6.47 -5.63
C GLY A 78 0.35 6.37 -6.95
N LEU A 79 0.61 5.31 -7.69
CA LEU A 79 -0.26 4.80 -8.74
C LEU A 79 -1.37 3.95 -8.09
N ASP A 80 -2.63 4.27 -8.38
CA ASP A 80 -3.79 3.46 -8.03
C ASP A 80 -4.18 2.55 -9.22
N ASP A 81 -5.41 2.04 -9.24
CA ASP A 81 -5.94 1.15 -10.29
C ASP A 81 -5.80 1.71 -11.74
N ALA A 82 -6.07 0.85 -12.73
CA ALA A 82 -6.03 1.08 -14.19
C ALA A 82 -4.64 1.08 -14.86
N TRP A 83 -3.65 0.44 -14.24
CA TRP A 83 -2.32 0.21 -14.80
C TRP A 83 -2.25 -1.07 -15.67
N GLN A 84 -3.08 -2.03 -15.34
CA GLN A 84 -3.08 -3.38 -15.89
C GLN A 84 -3.77 -3.48 -17.25
N GLU A 85 -3.34 -4.45 -18.06
CA GLU A 85 -4.03 -4.81 -19.30
C GLU A 85 -5.12 -5.85 -18.98
N CYS A 86 -6.38 -5.44 -19.11
CA CYS A 86 -7.52 -6.32 -18.85
C CYS A 86 -7.76 -7.27 -20.03
N GLY A 87 -7.84 -8.56 -19.76
CA GLY A 87 -8.07 -9.57 -20.80
C GLY A 87 -8.42 -10.94 -20.22
N SER A 88 -8.19 -11.97 -21.03
CA SER A 88 -8.22 -13.36 -20.57
C SER A 88 -6.96 -14.03 -21.07
N TYR A 89 -6.07 -14.33 -20.13
CA TYR A 89 -4.69 -14.73 -20.40
C TYR A 89 -4.44 -16.17 -19.97
N GLY A 90 -3.61 -16.86 -20.77
CA GLY A 90 -3.28 -18.26 -20.55
C GLY A 90 -4.47 -19.22 -20.70
N LYS A 91 -4.19 -20.51 -20.52
CA LYS A 91 -5.23 -21.55 -20.53
C LYS A 91 -6.24 -21.42 -19.37
N ASP A 92 -5.78 -20.86 -18.24
CA ASP A 92 -6.55 -20.75 -16.99
C ASP A 92 -7.40 -19.46 -16.93
N LYS A 93 -7.34 -18.63 -17.98
CA LYS A 93 -8.18 -17.44 -18.19
C LYS A 93 -8.04 -16.37 -17.11
N TYR A 94 -6.83 -16.12 -16.61
CA TYR A 94 -6.57 -15.03 -15.68
C TYR A 94 -6.93 -13.68 -16.32
N THR A 95 -7.36 -12.72 -15.50
CA THR A 95 -7.85 -11.44 -16.03
C THR A 95 -6.74 -10.49 -16.44
N TYR A 96 -5.65 -10.43 -15.69
CA TYR A 96 -4.51 -9.59 -16.03
C TYR A 96 -3.17 -10.26 -15.68
N HIS A 97 -3.10 -11.59 -15.60
CA HIS A 97 -1.86 -12.32 -15.31
C HIS A 97 -1.53 -13.33 -16.40
N GLU A 98 -0.25 -13.57 -16.65
CA GLU A 98 0.20 -14.65 -17.53
C GLU A 98 0.17 -16.02 -16.83
N GLU A 99 0.39 -17.12 -17.55
CA GLU A 99 0.47 -18.47 -16.97
C GLU A 99 1.57 -18.62 -15.90
N THR A 100 2.55 -17.72 -15.90
CA THR A 100 3.62 -17.64 -14.90
C THR A 100 3.15 -17.03 -13.56
N GLY A 101 1.96 -16.43 -13.52
CA GLY A 101 1.48 -15.61 -12.41
C GLY A 101 1.98 -14.16 -12.46
N ALA A 102 2.78 -13.78 -13.46
CA ALA A 102 3.23 -12.40 -13.60
C ALA A 102 2.08 -11.49 -14.09
N PRO A 103 1.91 -10.28 -13.53
CA PRO A 103 0.93 -9.33 -14.01
C PRO A 103 1.26 -8.78 -15.40
N VAL A 104 0.22 -8.55 -16.20
CA VAL A 104 0.27 -7.96 -17.54
C VAL A 104 -0.07 -6.47 -17.43
N VAL A 105 0.90 -5.63 -17.77
CA VAL A 105 0.77 -4.17 -17.75
C VAL A 105 0.21 -3.67 -19.07
N ASN A 106 -0.66 -2.64 -19.03
CA ASN A 106 -1.04 -1.92 -20.24
C ASN A 106 0.14 -1.06 -20.72
N THR A 107 0.97 -1.62 -21.59
CA THR A 107 2.21 -0.98 -22.08
C THR A 107 1.97 0.22 -22.98
N THR A 108 0.74 0.43 -23.46
CA THR A 108 0.39 1.68 -24.16
C THR A 108 0.30 2.86 -23.17
N ARG A 109 -0.16 2.61 -21.95
CA ARG A 109 -0.24 3.61 -20.87
C ARG A 109 1.03 3.68 -20.03
N PHE A 110 1.66 2.53 -19.80
CA PHE A 110 2.83 2.36 -18.93
C PHE A 110 3.93 1.58 -19.67
N PRO A 111 4.60 2.20 -20.66
CA PRO A 111 5.60 1.52 -21.49
C PRO A 111 6.85 1.09 -20.72
N ASN A 112 7.17 1.73 -19.59
CA ASN A 112 8.35 1.42 -18.79
C ASN A 112 8.13 1.73 -17.30
N MET A 113 7.53 0.78 -16.57
CA MET A 113 7.24 0.89 -15.14
C MET A 113 8.49 1.14 -14.28
N SER A 114 9.59 0.44 -14.54
CA SER A 114 10.84 0.66 -13.79
C SER A 114 11.45 2.03 -14.07
N GLY A 115 11.38 2.50 -15.31
CA GLY A 115 11.82 3.86 -15.66
C GLY A 115 11.00 4.95 -14.98
N MET A 116 9.68 4.75 -14.83
CA MET A 116 8.81 5.68 -14.09
C MET A 116 9.21 5.75 -12.60
N VAL A 117 9.51 4.60 -11.99
CA VAL A 117 9.97 4.54 -10.59
C VAL A 117 11.36 5.17 -10.45
N GLU A 118 12.29 4.87 -11.36
CA GLU A 118 13.62 5.49 -11.40
C GLU A 118 13.52 7.02 -11.51
N HIS A 119 12.57 7.55 -12.28
CA HIS A 119 12.28 8.99 -12.35
C HIS A 119 11.89 9.55 -10.98
N ALA A 120 11.00 8.88 -10.23
CA ALA A 120 10.64 9.28 -8.87
C ALA A 120 11.88 9.31 -7.95
N HIS A 121 12.68 8.25 -7.96
CA HIS A 121 13.88 8.15 -7.13
C HIS A 121 14.92 9.23 -7.46
N ASN A 122 15.10 9.57 -8.73
CA ASN A 122 15.99 10.66 -9.16
C ASN A 122 15.56 12.05 -8.64
N LEU A 123 14.28 12.21 -8.30
CA LEU A 123 13.73 13.42 -7.67
C LEU A 123 13.76 13.37 -6.13
N ASN A 124 14.31 12.31 -5.53
CA ASN A 124 14.21 11.98 -4.10
C ASN A 124 12.76 11.78 -3.63
N LEU A 125 11.90 11.26 -4.50
CA LEU A 125 10.56 10.80 -4.17
C LEU A 125 10.56 9.28 -4.00
N THR A 126 9.52 8.75 -3.36
CA THR A 126 9.16 7.32 -3.39
C THR A 126 7.94 7.09 -4.28
N ALA A 127 7.81 5.86 -4.80
CA ALA A 127 6.71 5.46 -5.65
C ALA A 127 5.87 4.35 -5.01
N GLY A 128 4.55 4.56 -4.96
CA GLY A 128 3.59 3.56 -4.48
C GLY A 128 2.86 2.84 -5.60
N PHE A 129 2.53 1.56 -5.37
CA PHE A 129 1.82 0.70 -6.31
C PHE A 129 0.47 0.20 -5.76
N TYR A 130 -0.31 -0.47 -6.61
CA TYR A 130 -1.65 -0.94 -6.33
C TYR A 130 -1.89 -2.34 -6.88
N TYR A 131 -2.44 -3.22 -6.04
CA TYR A 131 -2.80 -4.60 -6.39
C TYR A 131 -4.19 -4.97 -5.84
N ASN A 132 -4.64 -6.15 -6.27
CA ASN A 132 -5.96 -6.71 -6.01
C ASN A 132 -7.10 -5.85 -6.57
N ASN A 133 -6.93 -5.51 -7.85
CA ASN A 133 -7.60 -4.41 -8.55
C ASN A 133 -9.13 -4.49 -8.59
N CYS A 134 -9.81 -3.34 -8.70
CA CYS A 134 -11.27 -3.23 -8.76
C CYS A 134 -11.82 -3.02 -10.17
N ILE A 135 -11.10 -2.30 -11.05
CA ILE A 135 -11.50 -2.08 -12.45
C ILE A 135 -11.50 -3.40 -13.22
N CYS A 136 -10.49 -4.23 -12.99
CA CYS A 136 -10.49 -5.62 -13.41
C CYS A 136 -10.03 -6.49 -12.24
N GLN A 137 -10.98 -7.22 -11.69
CA GLN A 137 -10.73 -8.08 -10.54
C GLN A 137 -9.73 -9.16 -10.89
N ASP A 138 -8.85 -9.49 -9.95
CA ASP A 138 -8.05 -10.69 -10.08
C ASP A 138 -8.97 -11.92 -10.01
N HIS A 139 -8.78 -12.82 -10.97
CA HIS A 139 -9.52 -14.05 -11.15
C HIS A 139 -8.62 -15.30 -11.09
N CYS A 140 -7.40 -15.20 -10.54
CA CYS A 140 -6.48 -16.32 -10.38
C CYS A 140 -7.08 -17.52 -9.59
N GLY A 141 -8.07 -17.31 -8.73
CA GLY A 141 -8.77 -18.36 -7.96
C GLY A 141 -10.14 -18.75 -8.51
N THR A 142 -10.86 -17.83 -9.15
CA THR A 142 -12.26 -18.06 -9.58
C THR A 142 -12.46 -19.09 -10.71
N HIS A 143 -11.42 -19.44 -11.46
CA HIS A 143 -11.51 -20.39 -12.58
C HIS A 143 -10.80 -21.74 -12.33
N VAL A 144 -10.08 -21.87 -11.23
CA VAL A 144 -9.38 -23.10 -10.85
C VAL A 144 -9.47 -23.28 -9.34
N SER A 145 -10.08 -24.37 -8.88
CA SER A 145 -10.30 -24.68 -7.46
C SER A 145 -9.02 -25.13 -6.71
N SER A 146 -7.88 -24.48 -6.95
CA SER A 146 -6.62 -24.82 -6.31
C SER A 146 -5.90 -23.60 -5.76
N ASN A 147 -5.60 -23.62 -4.46
CA ASN A 147 -4.77 -22.63 -3.77
C ASN A 147 -3.43 -22.37 -4.50
N GLU A 148 -2.90 -23.36 -5.21
CA GLU A 148 -1.65 -23.25 -5.97
C GLU A 148 -1.66 -22.13 -7.02
N THR A 149 -2.80 -21.90 -7.69
CA THR A 149 -2.90 -20.90 -8.76
C THR A 149 -2.90 -19.48 -8.19
N VAL A 150 -3.65 -19.26 -7.11
CA VAL A 150 -3.68 -17.99 -6.39
C VAL A 150 -2.27 -17.67 -5.86
N THR A 151 -1.59 -18.64 -5.24
CA THR A 151 -0.20 -18.48 -4.76
C THR A 151 0.76 -18.06 -5.88
N LYS A 152 0.63 -18.59 -7.10
CA LYS A 152 1.47 -18.16 -8.23
C LYS A 152 1.28 -16.70 -8.59
N CYS A 153 0.05 -16.19 -8.56
CA CYS A 153 -0.22 -14.78 -8.84
C CYS A 153 0.36 -13.87 -7.73
N TYR A 154 0.24 -14.25 -6.46
CA TYR A 154 0.94 -13.58 -5.36
C TYR A 154 2.46 -13.49 -5.59
N GLU A 155 3.10 -14.61 -5.93
CA GLU A 155 4.54 -14.67 -6.17
C GLU A 155 4.94 -13.81 -7.39
N GLY A 156 4.19 -13.90 -8.49
CA GLY A 156 4.43 -13.15 -9.70
C GLY A 156 4.23 -11.64 -9.53
N ASP A 157 3.21 -11.22 -8.78
CA ASP A 157 2.96 -9.83 -8.43
C ASP A 157 4.08 -9.24 -7.57
N VAL A 158 4.53 -9.97 -6.54
CA VAL A 158 5.65 -9.52 -5.70
C VAL A 158 6.96 -9.47 -6.51
N TYR A 159 7.20 -10.45 -7.39
CA TYR A 159 8.35 -10.42 -8.28
C TYR A 159 8.33 -9.21 -9.23
N ALA A 160 7.19 -8.96 -9.88
CA ALA A 160 7.01 -7.84 -10.80
C ALA A 160 7.20 -6.49 -10.07
N PHE A 161 6.54 -6.33 -8.92
CA PHE A 161 6.69 -5.16 -8.04
C PHE A 161 8.16 -4.85 -7.75
N ARG A 162 8.94 -5.87 -7.38
CA ARG A 162 10.38 -5.71 -7.11
C ARG A 162 11.18 -5.40 -8.35
N SER A 163 10.87 -6.03 -9.47
CA SER A 163 11.54 -5.75 -10.74
C SER A 163 11.34 -4.31 -11.21
N TRP A 164 10.20 -3.69 -10.85
CA TRP A 164 9.92 -2.29 -11.13
C TRP A 164 10.50 -1.32 -10.09
N GLY A 165 10.76 -1.79 -8.87
CA GLY A 165 11.46 -1.02 -7.83
C GLY A 165 10.56 -0.17 -6.93
N PHE A 166 9.26 -0.45 -6.85
CA PHE A 166 8.32 0.32 -6.03
C PHE A 166 8.63 0.24 -4.52
N ASP A 167 8.24 1.28 -3.77
CA ASP A 167 8.57 1.46 -2.35
C ASP A 167 7.43 1.08 -1.40
N SER A 168 6.19 1.19 -1.88
CA SER A 168 4.98 0.95 -1.11
C SER A 168 3.90 0.30 -1.95
N VAL A 169 2.97 -0.41 -1.32
CA VAL A 169 1.88 -1.11 -1.99
C VAL A 169 0.57 -0.87 -1.24
N LYS A 170 -0.49 -0.58 -2.01
CA LYS A 170 -1.88 -0.64 -1.54
C LYS A 170 -2.53 -1.92 -2.06
N LEU A 171 -3.11 -2.67 -1.15
CA LEU A 171 -3.76 -3.94 -1.40
C LEU A 171 -5.26 -3.75 -1.19
N ASP A 172 -6.01 -3.68 -2.30
CA ASP A 172 -7.47 -3.61 -2.25
C ASP A 172 -8.09 -4.98 -1.95
N ALA A 173 -9.42 -5.05 -1.94
CA ALA A 173 -10.19 -6.25 -1.62
C ALA A 173 -11.17 -6.63 -2.75
N CYS A 174 -10.78 -6.45 -4.01
CA CYS A 174 -11.68 -6.65 -5.15
C CYS A 174 -11.46 -7.97 -5.91
N GLY A 175 -10.24 -8.51 -5.97
CA GLY A 175 -9.92 -9.80 -6.61
C GLY A 175 -9.64 -10.92 -5.59
N ASP A 176 -9.09 -12.04 -6.03
CA ASP A 176 -8.96 -13.27 -5.23
C ASP A 176 -7.83 -13.26 -4.15
N GLN A 177 -6.95 -12.25 -4.13
CA GLN A 177 -5.74 -12.20 -3.28
C GLN A 177 -5.94 -11.46 -1.94
N TYR A 178 -6.86 -11.95 -1.10
CA TYR A 178 -7.25 -11.31 0.18
C TYR A 178 -6.32 -11.55 1.38
N ASP A 179 -5.47 -12.57 1.33
CA ASP A 179 -4.60 -12.94 2.45
C ASP A 179 -3.43 -11.95 2.58
N LEU A 180 -3.48 -11.11 3.63
CA LEU A 180 -2.47 -10.09 3.91
C LEU A 180 -1.21 -10.68 4.56
N ASP A 181 -1.28 -11.85 5.20
CA ASP A 181 -0.10 -12.51 5.76
C ASP A 181 0.77 -13.04 4.60
N VAL A 182 0.16 -13.62 3.56
CA VAL A 182 0.87 -14.05 2.34
C VAL A 182 1.57 -12.89 1.65
N TRP A 183 0.89 -11.74 1.49
CA TRP A 183 1.52 -10.53 0.95
C TRP A 183 2.73 -10.10 1.79
N ALA A 184 2.56 -9.98 3.11
CA ALA A 184 3.62 -9.55 4.01
C ALA A 184 4.82 -10.51 4.01
N ASP A 185 4.57 -11.82 4.04
CA ASP A 185 5.61 -12.84 4.01
C ASP A 185 6.40 -12.82 2.70
N LEU A 186 5.72 -12.71 1.56
CA LEU A 186 6.38 -12.66 0.26
C LEU A 186 7.19 -11.36 0.11
N PHE A 187 6.64 -10.20 0.50
CA PHE A 187 7.43 -8.96 0.49
C PHE A 187 8.64 -9.06 1.42
N ASN A 188 8.51 -9.66 2.60
CA ASN A 188 9.62 -9.84 3.53
C ASN A 188 10.73 -10.74 2.94
N GLN A 189 10.35 -11.82 2.22
CA GLN A 189 11.29 -12.74 1.58
C GLN A 189 12.18 -12.09 0.51
N THR A 190 11.75 -10.98 -0.09
CA THR A 190 12.56 -10.24 -1.07
C THR A 190 13.75 -9.50 -0.43
N GLY A 191 13.79 -9.37 0.90
CA GLY A 191 14.92 -8.78 1.63
C GLY A 191 14.91 -7.25 1.73
N GLU A 192 13.94 -6.57 1.11
CA GLU A 192 13.77 -5.13 1.16
C GLU A 192 12.45 -4.76 1.84
N ALA A 193 12.46 -3.78 2.74
CA ALA A 193 11.24 -3.36 3.41
C ALA A 193 10.28 -2.61 2.46
N VAL A 194 9.00 -2.96 2.48
CA VAL A 194 7.91 -2.31 1.72
C VAL A 194 6.86 -1.79 2.69
N MET A 195 6.38 -0.57 2.45
CA MET A 195 5.24 -0.08 3.21
C MET A 195 3.95 -0.71 2.65
N ILE A 196 3.23 -1.45 3.49
CA ILE A 196 2.00 -2.15 3.11
C ILE A 196 0.79 -1.38 3.63
N GLU A 197 -0.11 -1.02 2.72
CA GLU A 197 -1.43 -0.46 2.99
C GLU A 197 -2.53 -1.49 2.75
N ASN A 198 -3.26 -1.83 3.81
CA ASN A 198 -4.47 -2.64 3.74
C ASN A 198 -5.68 -1.75 3.36
N CYS A 199 -6.24 -1.96 2.18
CA CYS A 199 -7.41 -1.23 1.67
C CYS A 199 -8.70 -2.08 1.68
N HIS A 200 -8.91 -2.91 2.69
CA HIS A 200 -10.13 -3.75 2.83
C HIS A 200 -11.32 -2.98 3.45
N TRP A 201 -11.41 -1.67 3.18
CA TRP A 201 -12.53 -0.79 3.52
C TRP A 201 -13.04 -0.80 4.99
N GLY A 202 -12.19 -1.26 5.92
CA GLY A 202 -12.54 -1.41 7.33
C GLY A 202 -13.05 -2.79 7.74
N ASP A 203 -13.17 -3.75 6.82
CA ASP A 203 -13.61 -5.12 7.12
C ASP A 203 -12.48 -5.93 7.76
N THR A 204 -11.25 -5.76 7.27
CA THR A 204 -10.05 -6.37 7.85
C THR A 204 -9.30 -5.39 8.74
N LYS A 205 -9.39 -5.58 10.06
CA LYS A 205 -8.85 -4.68 11.09
C LYS A 205 -7.71 -5.36 11.86
N PRO A 206 -6.69 -4.61 12.33
CA PRO A 206 -5.66 -5.19 13.17
C PRO A 206 -6.24 -5.63 14.52
N THR A 207 -5.62 -6.64 15.09
CA THR A 207 -5.83 -7.05 16.49
C THR A 207 -4.56 -6.75 17.28
N LYS A 208 -4.59 -6.98 18.60
CA LYS A 208 -3.39 -6.81 19.42
C LYS A 208 -2.29 -7.79 19.03
N GLU A 209 -2.66 -8.97 18.54
CA GLU A 209 -1.75 -10.06 18.18
C GLU A 209 -1.53 -10.21 16.66
N TRP A 210 -2.13 -9.36 15.84
CA TRP A 210 -2.06 -9.47 14.37
C TRP A 210 -2.20 -8.13 13.66
N CYS A 211 -1.20 -7.77 12.86
CA CYS A 211 -1.22 -6.59 11.98
C CYS A 211 -0.08 -6.70 10.94
N PRO A 212 -0.28 -7.42 9.82
CA PRO A 212 0.74 -7.63 8.78
C PRO A 212 0.92 -6.43 7.83
N PHE A 213 0.45 -5.24 8.20
CA PHE A 213 0.48 -4.03 7.38
C PHE A 213 0.87 -2.80 8.21
N ASN A 214 1.42 -1.77 7.55
CA ASN A 214 1.86 -0.54 8.22
C ASN A 214 0.70 0.44 8.42
N ILE A 215 -0.22 0.51 7.46
CA ILE A 215 -1.42 1.35 7.52
C ILE A 215 -2.63 0.58 6.99
N TYR A 216 -3.83 0.97 7.41
CA TYR A 216 -5.07 0.34 6.98
C TYR A 216 -6.21 1.35 6.87
N ARG A 217 -7.10 1.10 5.89
CA ARG A 217 -8.36 1.80 5.72
C ARG A 217 -9.35 1.35 6.80
N THR A 218 -10.02 2.31 7.43
CA THR A 218 -11.06 2.03 8.45
C THR A 218 -12.48 2.13 7.90
N SER A 219 -12.65 2.55 6.65
CA SER A 219 -13.95 2.83 6.03
C SER A 219 -13.94 2.72 4.51
N VAL A 220 -15.15 2.78 3.93
CA VAL A 220 -15.42 2.88 2.49
C VAL A 220 -14.80 4.13 1.85
N ASP A 221 -14.83 4.19 0.52
CA ASP A 221 -14.20 5.28 -0.23
C ASP A 221 -14.76 6.65 0.12
N VAL A 222 -13.84 7.61 0.29
CA VAL A 222 -14.19 9.01 0.50
C VAL A 222 -14.76 9.62 -0.78
N ARG A 223 -15.76 10.48 -0.61
CA ARG A 223 -16.31 11.34 -1.66
C ARG A 223 -16.17 12.79 -1.23
N ALA A 224 -16.03 13.70 -2.18
CA ALA A 224 -15.92 15.14 -1.94
C ALA A 224 -17.26 15.79 -1.49
N GLN A 225 -17.86 15.23 -0.45
CA GLN A 225 -19.13 15.66 0.14
C GLN A 225 -19.07 15.51 1.66
N TYR A 226 -19.65 16.48 2.36
CA TYR A 226 -19.60 16.58 3.82
C TYR A 226 -20.08 15.30 4.54
N GLY A 227 -21.14 14.67 4.03
CA GLY A 227 -21.66 13.42 4.60
C GLY A 227 -20.66 12.26 4.55
N SER A 228 -19.87 12.14 3.49
CA SER A 228 -18.84 11.11 3.37
C SER A 228 -17.68 11.36 4.33
N ILE A 229 -17.28 12.63 4.49
CA ILE A 229 -16.25 13.02 5.46
C ILE A 229 -16.69 12.65 6.88
N LEU A 230 -17.91 13.00 7.29
CA LEU A 230 -18.41 12.66 8.62
C LEU A 230 -18.55 11.16 8.84
N TYR A 231 -19.03 10.42 7.83
CA TYR A 231 -19.13 8.96 7.91
C TYR A 231 -17.76 8.31 8.14
N ASN A 232 -16.76 8.70 7.35
CA ASN A 232 -15.41 8.16 7.48
C ASN A 232 -14.73 8.60 8.79
N LEU A 233 -14.98 9.81 9.27
CA LEU A 233 -14.51 10.26 10.58
C LEU A 233 -15.08 9.39 11.73
N GLY A 234 -16.34 8.96 11.63
CA GLY A 234 -16.94 8.07 12.62
C GLY A 234 -16.23 6.70 12.71
N SER A 235 -15.66 6.23 11.59
CA SER A 235 -14.99 4.91 11.55
C SER A 235 -13.72 4.81 12.40
N VAL A 236 -13.10 5.95 12.74
CA VAL A 236 -11.88 5.96 13.56
C VAL A 236 -12.14 6.18 15.05
N GLN A 237 -13.41 6.37 15.44
CA GLN A 237 -13.78 6.67 16.83
C GLN A 237 -13.34 5.56 17.80
N GLU A 238 -13.49 4.29 17.40
CA GLU A 238 -13.14 3.13 18.24
C GLU A 238 -11.64 3.05 18.60
N TYR A 239 -10.77 3.70 17.81
CA TYR A 239 -9.32 3.76 18.05
C TYR A 239 -8.91 5.00 18.84
N SER A 240 -9.68 6.08 18.73
CA SER A 240 -9.44 7.32 19.50
C SER A 240 -9.75 7.17 20.99
N GLU A 241 -10.70 6.30 21.33
CA GLU A 241 -11.17 6.10 22.72
C GLU A 241 -10.30 5.11 23.53
N LYS A 242 -9.34 4.45 22.89
CA LYS A 242 -8.49 3.41 23.48
C LYS A 242 -7.02 3.82 23.72
N ASN A 243 -6.68 5.08 23.43
CA ASN A 243 -5.40 5.71 23.75
C ASN A 243 -5.51 6.54 25.04
#